data_AF-A0A2D6VKB0-F1
#
_entry.id   AF-A0A2D6VKB0-F1
#
_cell.length_a   1.000
_cell.length_b   1.000
_cell.length_c   1.000
_cell.angle_alpha   90.00
_cell.angle_beta   90.00
_cell.angle_gamma   90.00
#
_symmetry.space_group_name_H-M   'P 1'
#
loop_
_entity.id
_entity.type
_entity.pdbx_description
1 polymer ?
#
loop_
_entity_poly.entity_id
_entity_poly.type
_entity_poly.pdbx_seq_one_letter_code
_entity_poly.pdbx_strand_id
1 'polypeptide(L)'
;MFVPHLNEFPSFDLIKLLSTCFGKPTGDTSVCILIDLPELSEMVNHKFLESNDFSVQAHAVDKFYNPLRGDLGKEFNVSKIDLFAFKTTFGSNLDPEDDAIDSSGNTLSLDKDVYPNYDIILAITDYSLTAPLTAKAKIYGFRGATLHGLNDIILNSGLSVDYNDISKQAEVFRAVLTQSDNFEITFETTFGHYTLHIDCEKQEAQKSHGLCPAGKPDVANLPAGEVYFVPSGASGSFPFRYSDGTLAEMIVEDGKITSAKFLSGDEKKVEMRNKQLSEDPATGIIGELGFGTQLLPFSGKDIQDEKIFGTCHVATGRSDHLGGNLTPDLFNSKMNASHDDILYAPPKTPEINVASVKMHKNGSSTEIFANYEPTSWLLDQVSSEYPVEKFAAVPV
;
A
#
# COMPACT_ATOMS: atom_id res chain seq x y z
N MET A 1 -13.56 -4.18 -15.08
CA MET A 1 -12.48 -4.85 -14.33
C MET A 1 -12.96 -6.23 -13.88
N PHE A 2 -12.17 -7.28 -14.06
CA PHE A 2 -12.46 -8.62 -13.52
C PHE A 2 -12.34 -8.63 -11.98
N VAL A 3 -13.37 -9.12 -11.29
CA VAL A 3 -13.41 -9.20 -9.82
C VAL A 3 -13.72 -10.64 -9.41
N PRO A 4 -12.76 -11.40 -8.84
CA PRO A 4 -13.00 -12.78 -8.43
C PRO A 4 -13.93 -12.87 -7.21
N HIS A 5 -14.62 -14.00 -7.08
CA HIS A 5 -15.42 -14.29 -5.90
C HIS A 5 -14.54 -14.77 -4.74
N LEU A 6 -14.89 -14.39 -3.51
CA LEU A 6 -14.11 -14.74 -2.31
C LEU A 6 -13.97 -16.27 -2.11
N ASN A 7 -14.93 -17.06 -2.58
CA ASN A 7 -14.88 -18.52 -2.50
C ASN A 7 -13.94 -19.20 -3.51
N GLU A 8 -13.34 -18.43 -4.44
CA GLU A 8 -12.27 -18.93 -5.32
C GLU A 8 -10.91 -18.98 -4.61
N PHE A 9 -10.77 -18.33 -3.44
CA PHE A 9 -9.53 -18.27 -2.68
C PHE A 9 -9.40 -19.43 -1.70
N PRO A 10 -8.16 -19.89 -1.44
CA PRO A 10 -7.91 -20.81 -0.33
C PRO A 10 -8.23 -20.13 1.01
N SER A 11 -8.48 -20.94 2.03
CA SER A 11 -8.59 -20.44 3.41
C SER A 11 -7.29 -19.80 3.86
N PHE A 12 -7.38 -18.76 4.69
CA PHE A 12 -6.23 -18.13 5.32
C PHE A 12 -5.39 -19.15 6.13
N ASP A 13 -4.08 -19.16 5.91
CA ASP A 13 -3.11 -19.97 6.62
C ASP A 13 -1.93 -19.09 7.04
N LEU A 14 -1.85 -18.81 8.34
CA LEU A 14 -0.82 -17.95 8.91
C LEU A 14 0.60 -18.52 8.72
N ILE A 15 0.78 -19.84 8.86
CA ILE A 15 2.10 -20.45 8.74
C ILE A 15 2.57 -20.43 7.30
N LYS A 16 1.67 -20.68 6.35
CA LYS A 16 1.98 -20.53 4.93
C LYS A 16 2.38 -19.08 4.62
N LEU A 17 1.59 -18.09 5.07
CA LEU A 17 1.91 -16.67 4.86
C LEU A 17 3.31 -16.33 5.39
N LEU A 18 3.58 -16.64 6.67
CA LEU A 18 4.86 -16.30 7.30
C LEU A 18 6.03 -17.08 6.68
N SER A 19 5.85 -18.36 6.38
CA SER A 19 6.89 -19.19 5.78
C SER A 19 7.25 -18.75 4.37
N THR A 20 6.27 -18.30 3.58
CA THR A 20 6.56 -17.79 2.24
C THR A 20 7.19 -16.40 2.31
N CYS A 21 6.63 -15.48 3.12
CA CYS A 21 7.13 -14.11 3.17
C CYS A 21 8.49 -14.01 3.84
N PHE A 22 8.70 -14.68 4.98
CA PHE A 22 9.91 -14.54 5.80
C PHE A 22 10.85 -15.75 5.72
N GLY A 23 10.45 -16.83 5.05
CA GLY A 23 11.16 -18.11 5.12
C GLY A 23 10.89 -18.85 6.43
N LYS A 24 11.07 -20.17 6.42
CA LYS A 24 11.00 -20.98 7.65
C LYS A 24 12.24 -20.73 8.51
N PRO A 25 12.09 -20.34 9.79
CA PRO A 25 13.24 -20.15 10.65
C PRO A 25 14.01 -21.45 10.90
N THR A 26 15.33 -21.35 10.93
CA THR A 26 16.22 -22.48 11.23
C THR A 26 16.51 -22.63 12.72
N GLY A 27 16.04 -21.69 13.54
CA GLY A 27 16.14 -21.68 15.00
C GLY A 27 15.08 -20.79 15.63
N ASP A 28 15.22 -20.55 16.93
CA ASP A 28 14.35 -19.69 17.73
C ASP A 28 14.17 -18.31 17.08
N THR A 29 12.93 -17.86 16.97
CA THR A 29 12.54 -16.58 16.37
C THR A 29 11.71 -15.76 17.34
N SER A 30 12.08 -14.50 17.53
CA SER A 30 11.28 -13.54 18.30
C SER A 30 10.38 -12.72 17.37
N VAL A 31 9.08 -12.67 17.67
CA VAL A 31 8.06 -11.99 16.88
C VAL A 31 7.40 -10.89 17.69
N CYS A 32 7.20 -9.72 17.11
CA CYS A 32 6.42 -8.64 17.70
C CYS A 32 5.19 -8.35 16.82
N ILE A 33 4.03 -8.23 17.47
CA ILE A 33 2.84 -7.63 16.86
C ILE A 33 2.75 -6.18 17.36
N LEU A 34 2.72 -5.23 16.42
CA LEU A 34 2.48 -3.82 16.70
C LEU A 34 1.08 -3.44 16.24
N ILE A 35 0.32 -2.82 17.13
CA ILE A 35 -0.96 -2.20 16.84
C ILE A 35 -0.91 -0.72 17.15
N ASP A 36 -1.84 0.05 16.61
CA ASP A 36 -2.02 1.45 16.97
C ASP A 36 -3.35 1.66 17.70
N LEU A 37 -3.35 2.57 18.66
CA LEU A 37 -4.53 2.98 19.39
C LEU A 37 -4.53 4.51 19.52
N PRO A 38 -5.69 5.18 19.43
CA PRO A 38 -5.76 6.63 19.64
C PRO A 38 -5.37 7.01 21.08
N GLU A 39 -5.72 6.15 22.04
CA GLU A 39 -5.39 6.29 23.46
C GLU A 39 -4.72 5.02 23.98
N LEU A 40 -3.47 5.12 24.43
CA LEU A 40 -2.67 3.97 24.87
C LEU A 40 -3.28 3.23 26.08
N SER A 41 -4.10 3.90 26.89
CA SER A 41 -4.80 3.25 28.00
C SER A 41 -5.74 2.14 27.56
N GLU A 42 -6.19 2.14 26.30
CA GLU A 42 -7.02 1.06 25.76
C GLU A 42 -6.25 -0.26 25.61
N MET A 43 -4.92 -0.24 25.60
CA MET A 43 -4.10 -1.45 25.57
C MET A 43 -4.11 -2.22 26.90
N VAL A 44 -4.30 -1.53 28.02
CA VAL A 44 -4.23 -2.14 29.35
C VAL A 44 -5.34 -3.18 29.51
N ASN A 45 -4.95 -4.41 29.85
CA ASN A 45 -5.82 -5.59 29.87
C ASN A 45 -6.56 -5.85 28.54
N HIS A 46 -6.04 -5.33 27.42
CA HIS A 46 -6.66 -5.35 26.10
C HIS A 46 -8.08 -4.77 26.08
N LYS A 47 -8.32 -3.68 26.83
CA LYS A 47 -9.63 -3.01 26.91
C LYS A 47 -10.21 -2.65 25.53
N PHE A 48 -9.37 -2.35 24.54
CA PHE A 48 -9.80 -2.10 23.16
C PHE A 48 -10.65 -3.23 22.56
N LEU A 49 -10.46 -4.49 23.00
CA LEU A 49 -11.24 -5.64 22.51
C LEU A 49 -12.71 -5.62 22.96
N GLU A 50 -13.08 -4.75 23.89
CA GLU A 50 -14.47 -4.58 24.34
C GLU A 50 -15.30 -3.71 23.37
N SER A 51 -14.64 -3.00 22.43
CA SER A 51 -15.30 -2.18 21.41
C SER A 51 -15.17 -2.80 20.01
N ASN A 52 -16.19 -2.57 19.17
CA ASN A 52 -16.15 -2.92 17.75
C ASN A 52 -15.39 -1.88 16.90
N ASP A 53 -14.98 -0.75 17.49
CA ASP A 53 -14.27 0.32 16.78
C ASP A 53 -12.85 -0.09 16.39
N PHE A 54 -12.25 -1.02 17.13
CA PHE A 54 -10.85 -1.47 16.96
C PHE A 54 -10.76 -2.78 16.18
N SER A 55 -11.53 -2.88 15.09
CA SER A 55 -11.63 -4.12 14.31
C SER A 55 -10.27 -4.60 13.77
N VAL A 56 -9.42 -3.70 13.28
CA VAL A 56 -8.07 -4.04 12.76
C VAL A 56 -7.21 -4.65 13.87
N GLN A 57 -7.19 -4.00 15.04
CA GLN A 57 -6.41 -4.44 16.19
C GLN A 57 -6.97 -5.74 16.79
N ALA A 58 -8.30 -5.94 16.75
CA ALA A 58 -8.92 -7.21 17.11
C ALA A 58 -8.49 -8.36 16.18
N HIS A 59 -8.38 -8.12 14.87
CA HIS A 59 -7.83 -9.12 13.93
C HIS A 59 -6.35 -9.40 14.21
N ALA A 60 -5.56 -8.39 14.58
CA ALA A 60 -4.16 -8.58 14.98
C ALA A 60 -4.05 -9.57 16.16
N VAL A 61 -4.92 -9.43 17.16
CA VAL A 61 -4.96 -10.33 18.31
C VAL A 61 -5.44 -11.73 17.93
N ASP A 62 -6.59 -11.82 17.26
CA ASP A 62 -7.26 -13.09 16.98
C ASP A 62 -6.53 -13.93 15.92
N LYS A 63 -6.04 -13.30 14.84
CA LYS A 63 -5.49 -13.99 13.67
C LYS A 63 -3.97 -14.14 13.69
N PHE A 64 -3.25 -13.34 14.49
CA PHE A 64 -1.79 -13.36 14.53
C PHE A 64 -1.25 -13.64 15.93
N TYR A 65 -1.53 -12.77 16.91
CA TYR A 65 -0.95 -12.88 18.24
C TYR A 65 -1.34 -14.17 18.97
N ASN A 66 -2.64 -14.48 19.08
CA ASN A 66 -3.10 -15.67 19.79
C ASN A 66 -2.64 -16.98 19.12
N PRO A 67 -2.73 -17.16 17.79
CA PRO A 67 -2.25 -18.37 17.14
C PRO A 67 -0.74 -18.59 17.29
N LEU A 68 0.07 -17.51 17.20
CA LEU A 68 1.53 -17.60 17.37
C LEU A 68 1.97 -17.82 18.82
N ARG A 69 1.10 -17.63 19.81
CA ARG A 69 1.34 -18.09 21.19
C ARG A 69 1.04 -19.58 21.39
N GLY A 70 0.31 -20.18 20.46
CA GLY A 70 -0.13 -21.57 20.50
C GLY A 70 0.75 -22.51 19.68
N ASP A 71 0.11 -23.52 19.07
CA ASP A 71 0.81 -24.55 18.32
C ASP A 71 1.38 -24.05 16.98
N LEU A 72 0.75 -23.04 16.36
CA LEU A 72 1.30 -22.40 15.15
C LEU A 72 2.63 -21.70 15.45
N GLY A 73 2.75 -21.06 16.62
CA GLY A 73 4.02 -20.50 17.08
C GLY A 73 5.14 -21.54 17.14
N LYS A 74 4.85 -22.71 17.70
CA LYS A 74 5.81 -23.83 17.76
C LYS A 74 6.19 -24.34 16.37
N GLU A 75 5.23 -24.43 15.46
CA GLU A 75 5.48 -24.83 14.08
C GLU A 75 6.42 -23.86 13.35
N PHE A 76 6.33 -22.57 13.65
CA PHE A 76 7.19 -21.53 13.09
C PHE A 76 8.47 -21.25 13.91
N ASN A 77 8.77 -22.05 14.94
CA ASN A 77 9.90 -21.83 15.87
C ASN A 77 9.88 -20.47 16.61
N VAL A 78 8.69 -19.95 16.94
CA VAL A 78 8.55 -18.75 17.76
C VAL A 78 8.92 -19.05 19.20
N SER A 79 10.01 -18.44 19.68
CA SER A 79 10.49 -18.58 21.06
C SER A 79 10.00 -17.47 21.98
N LYS A 80 9.66 -16.31 21.39
CA LYS A 80 9.15 -15.12 22.07
C LYS A 80 8.13 -14.43 21.17
N ILE A 81 6.98 -14.08 21.74
CA ILE A 81 6.01 -13.22 21.06
C ILE A 81 5.39 -12.22 22.03
N ASP A 82 5.38 -10.96 21.64
CA ASP A 82 4.76 -9.87 22.41
C ASP A 82 3.87 -9.00 21.52
N LEU A 83 2.92 -8.33 22.17
CA LEU A 83 2.00 -7.38 21.58
C LEU A 83 2.19 -6.01 22.25
N PHE A 84 2.43 -4.98 21.45
CA PHE A 84 2.52 -3.60 21.93
C PHE A 84 1.60 -2.69 21.14
N ALA A 85 1.13 -1.64 21.80
CA ALA A 85 0.43 -0.55 21.15
C ALA A 85 1.29 0.73 21.16
N PHE A 86 1.24 1.48 20.06
CA PHE A 86 1.72 2.85 19.98
C PHE A 86 0.56 3.77 19.59
N LYS A 87 0.76 5.08 19.63
CA LYS A 87 -0.30 6.04 19.34
C LYS A 87 -0.57 6.13 17.83
N THR A 88 -1.84 6.06 17.44
CA THR A 88 -2.27 6.21 16.04
C THR A 88 -1.68 7.47 15.39
N THR A 89 -1.11 7.30 14.19
CA THR A 89 -0.43 8.40 13.46
C THR A 89 -1.38 9.35 12.76
N PHE A 90 -2.61 8.90 12.47
CA PHE A 90 -3.62 9.64 11.70
C PHE A 90 -3.20 10.01 10.26
N GLY A 91 -2.19 9.33 9.72
CA GLY A 91 -1.72 9.50 8.35
C GLY A 91 -0.77 8.38 7.94
N SER A 92 -0.87 7.96 6.67
CA SER A 92 -0.05 6.89 6.12
C SER A 92 1.41 7.32 6.02
N ASN A 93 2.29 6.44 6.50
CA ASN A 93 3.75 6.60 6.50
C ASN A 93 4.27 7.81 7.29
N LEU A 94 3.46 8.39 8.18
CA LEU A 94 3.95 9.33 9.20
C LEU A 94 4.79 8.59 10.25
N ASP A 95 5.84 9.25 10.74
CA ASP A 95 6.68 8.68 11.79
C ASP A 95 5.89 8.60 13.11
N PRO A 96 5.79 7.41 13.75
CA PRO A 96 5.08 7.28 15.02
C PRO A 96 5.84 7.98 16.16
N GLU A 97 5.11 8.39 17.19
CA GLU A 97 5.71 8.75 18.48
C GLU A 97 6.45 7.52 19.08
N ASP A 98 7.52 7.73 19.83
CA ASP A 98 8.35 6.64 20.37
C ASP A 98 7.67 5.87 21.52
N ASP A 99 6.66 6.48 22.16
CA ASP A 99 5.95 5.88 23.28
C ASP A 99 5.14 4.66 22.84
N ALA A 100 5.38 3.53 23.53
CA ALA A 100 4.64 2.29 23.40
C ALA A 100 4.18 1.78 24.77
N ILE A 101 3.21 0.86 24.76
CA ILE A 101 2.68 0.25 25.97
C ILE A 101 2.38 -1.24 25.75
N ASP A 102 2.54 -2.05 26.79
CA ASP A 102 2.09 -3.44 26.81
C ASP A 102 0.72 -3.61 27.49
N SER A 103 0.19 -4.83 27.49
CA SER A 103 -1.12 -5.12 28.11
C SER A 103 -1.12 -4.98 29.64
N SER A 104 0.06 -4.96 30.27
CA SER A 104 0.21 -4.79 31.73
C SER A 104 0.25 -3.31 32.12
N GLY A 105 0.31 -2.40 31.14
CA GLY A 105 0.42 -0.96 31.36
C GLY A 105 1.86 -0.48 31.55
N ASN A 106 2.87 -1.28 31.20
CA ASN A 106 4.26 -0.82 31.22
C ASN A 106 4.50 0.11 30.04
N THR A 107 4.98 1.33 30.32
CA THR A 107 5.44 2.27 29.29
C THR A 107 6.81 1.85 28.77
N LEU A 108 6.96 1.83 27.46
CA LEU A 108 8.11 1.35 26.71
C LEU A 108 8.48 2.35 25.62
N SER A 109 9.70 2.27 25.12
CA SER A 109 10.13 2.98 23.91
C SER A 109 10.21 2.01 22.73
N LEU A 110 9.66 2.40 21.58
CA LEU A 110 9.77 1.63 20.33
C LEU A 110 11.24 1.43 19.97
N ASP A 111 12.04 2.49 19.99
CA ASP A 111 13.46 2.47 19.64
C ASP A 111 14.33 1.67 20.61
N LYS A 112 14.07 1.80 21.91
CA LYS A 112 14.94 1.20 22.94
C LYS A 112 14.50 -0.20 23.35
N ASP A 113 13.20 -0.39 23.54
CA ASP A 113 12.65 -1.59 24.20
C ASP A 113 11.95 -2.54 23.23
N VAL A 114 11.51 -2.08 22.05
CA VAL A 114 10.85 -2.92 21.05
C VAL A 114 11.78 -3.31 19.91
N TYR A 115 12.08 -2.39 18.98
CA TYR A 115 12.75 -2.71 17.71
C TYR A 115 14.05 -3.53 17.82
N PRO A 116 14.94 -3.33 18.81
CA PRO A 116 16.17 -4.10 18.94
C PRO A 116 15.97 -5.57 19.33
N ASN A 117 14.77 -5.97 19.78
CA ASN A 117 14.54 -7.22 20.51
C ASN A 117 13.73 -8.27 19.74
N TYR A 118 13.44 -8.03 18.45
CA TYR A 118 12.62 -8.92 17.62
C TYR A 118 13.24 -9.19 16.25
N ASP A 119 13.15 -10.43 15.78
CA ASP A 119 13.58 -10.83 14.44
C ASP A 119 12.53 -10.44 13.38
N ILE A 120 11.25 -10.54 13.74
CA ILE A 120 10.10 -10.21 12.89
C ILE A 120 9.16 -9.24 13.60
N ILE A 121 8.78 -8.15 12.93
CA ILE A 121 7.79 -7.19 13.42
C ILE A 121 6.63 -7.11 12.41
N LEU A 122 5.42 -7.42 12.87
CA LEU A 122 4.19 -7.30 12.09
C LEU A 122 3.39 -6.10 12.62
N ALA A 123 3.32 -5.03 11.84
CA ALA A 123 2.52 -3.85 12.15
C ALA A 123 1.12 -4.00 11.54
N ILE A 124 0.11 -4.22 12.38
CA ILE A 124 -1.29 -4.42 11.99
C ILE A 124 -2.07 -3.22 12.55
N THR A 125 -2.18 -2.17 11.74
CA THR A 125 -2.52 -0.81 12.16
C THR A 125 -3.61 -0.18 11.30
N ASP A 126 -4.19 0.94 11.70
CA ASP A 126 -5.16 1.66 10.85
C ASP A 126 -4.48 2.38 9.67
N TYR A 127 -3.27 2.89 9.87
CA TYR A 127 -2.47 3.60 8.86
C TYR A 127 -1.17 2.87 8.55
N SER A 128 -0.66 3.03 7.33
CA SER A 128 0.60 2.40 6.92
C SER A 128 1.79 2.91 7.73
N LEU A 129 2.71 2.00 8.08
CA LEU A 129 3.99 2.30 8.72
C LEU A 129 5.18 1.89 7.84
N THR A 130 4.97 1.62 6.55
CA THR A 130 5.99 0.97 5.72
C THR A 130 7.27 1.79 5.63
N ALA A 131 7.16 3.11 5.42
CA ALA A 131 8.31 3.99 5.37
C ALA A 131 9.07 4.07 6.71
N PRO A 132 8.45 4.45 7.85
CA PRO A 132 9.17 4.52 9.13
C PRO A 132 9.70 3.15 9.57
N LEU A 133 8.92 2.07 9.39
CA LEU A 133 9.36 0.73 9.81
C LEU A 133 10.50 0.21 8.93
N THR A 134 10.52 0.50 7.63
CA THR A 134 11.66 0.18 6.74
C THR A 134 12.94 0.89 7.19
N ALA A 135 12.83 2.17 7.58
CA ALA A 135 13.98 2.91 8.11
C ALA A 135 14.51 2.29 9.41
N LYS A 136 13.61 1.89 10.32
CA LYS A 136 13.97 1.25 11.59
C LYS A 136 14.51 -0.16 11.40
N ALA A 137 13.99 -0.94 10.45
CA ALA A 137 14.51 -2.26 10.09
C ALA A 137 15.98 -2.18 9.68
N LYS A 138 16.36 -1.19 8.86
CA LYS A 138 17.75 -0.96 8.45
C LYS A 138 18.69 -0.61 9.61
N ILE A 139 18.17 0.00 10.68
CA ILE A 139 18.93 0.38 11.87
C ILE A 139 19.09 -0.79 12.84
N TYR A 140 17.99 -1.49 13.14
CA TYR A 140 17.95 -2.50 14.20
C TYR A 140 18.10 -3.94 13.70
N GLY A 141 18.02 -4.16 12.39
CA GLY A 141 18.29 -5.45 11.75
C GLY A 141 17.10 -6.42 11.71
N PHE A 142 15.90 -6.01 12.12
CA PHE A 142 14.70 -6.84 12.03
C PHE A 142 14.14 -6.89 10.61
N ARG A 143 13.24 -7.84 10.38
CA ARG A 143 12.41 -7.92 9.16
C ARG A 143 10.96 -7.67 9.55
N GLY A 144 10.13 -7.19 8.64
CA GLY A 144 8.75 -6.92 9.00
C GLY A 144 7.76 -6.90 7.88
N ALA A 145 6.50 -6.71 8.27
CA ALA A 145 5.42 -6.40 7.35
C ALA A 145 4.45 -5.39 7.97
N THR A 146 3.84 -4.58 7.13
CA THR A 146 2.68 -3.77 7.48
C THR A 146 1.42 -4.40 6.86
N LEU A 147 0.35 -4.40 7.64
CA LEU A 147 -0.95 -5.00 7.28
C LEU A 147 -2.06 -4.01 7.62
N HIS A 148 -1.91 -2.77 7.16
CA HIS A 148 -2.77 -1.68 7.57
C HIS A 148 -4.20 -1.85 7.03
N GLY A 149 -5.21 -1.55 7.85
CA GLY A 149 -6.62 -1.71 7.49
C GLY A 149 -7.09 -3.16 7.38
N LEU A 150 -6.37 -4.13 7.96
CA LEU A 150 -6.70 -5.56 7.93
C LEU A 150 -8.18 -5.84 8.21
N ASN A 151 -8.81 -6.65 7.35
CA ASN A 151 -10.19 -7.08 7.49
C ASN A 151 -10.40 -8.50 6.95
N ASP A 152 -11.62 -9.03 7.11
CA ASP A 152 -11.97 -10.40 6.69
C ASP A 152 -11.79 -10.65 5.19
N ILE A 153 -12.04 -9.65 4.33
CA ILE A 153 -11.83 -9.81 2.88
C ILE A 153 -10.33 -9.99 2.62
N ILE A 154 -9.49 -9.11 3.18
CA ILE A 154 -8.03 -9.18 3.05
C ILE A 154 -7.48 -10.52 3.54
N LEU A 155 -7.91 -10.97 4.72
CA LEU A 155 -7.50 -12.25 5.29
C LEU A 155 -7.82 -13.42 4.36
N ASN A 156 -9.03 -13.43 3.80
CA ASN A 156 -9.52 -14.54 2.98
C ASN A 156 -9.24 -14.38 1.48
N SER A 157 -8.53 -13.33 1.05
CA SER A 157 -8.03 -13.18 -0.32
C SER A 157 -6.55 -12.82 -0.38
N GLY A 158 -6.16 -11.56 -0.16
CA GLY A 158 -4.80 -11.08 -0.42
C GLY A 158 -3.74 -11.74 0.48
N LEU A 159 -4.13 -12.20 1.67
CA LEU A 159 -3.24 -12.89 2.60
C LEU A 159 -3.31 -14.43 2.51
N SER A 160 -4.27 -15.00 1.78
CA SER A 160 -4.44 -16.46 1.70
C SER A 160 -3.69 -17.13 0.53
N VAL A 161 -3.23 -16.33 -0.43
CA VAL A 161 -2.52 -16.79 -1.63
C VAL A 161 -1.04 -17.12 -1.38
N ASP A 162 -0.39 -17.78 -2.34
CA ASP A 162 1.05 -18.03 -2.29
C ASP A 162 1.85 -16.83 -2.80
N TYR A 163 2.68 -16.24 -1.95
CA TYR A 163 3.48 -15.07 -2.28
C TYR A 163 4.62 -15.35 -3.27
N ASN A 164 4.98 -16.62 -3.50
CA ASN A 164 5.85 -16.96 -4.62
C ASN A 164 5.15 -16.70 -5.96
N ASP A 165 3.84 -16.98 -6.04
CA ASP A 165 3.07 -16.74 -7.26
C ASP A 165 2.80 -15.24 -7.45
N ILE A 166 2.52 -14.50 -6.37
CA ILE A 166 2.50 -13.02 -6.40
C ILE A 166 3.82 -12.49 -6.99
N SER A 167 4.96 -13.01 -6.53
CA SER A 167 6.28 -12.54 -6.98
C SER A 167 6.56 -12.82 -8.46
N LYS A 168 6.09 -13.97 -8.99
CA LYS A 168 6.21 -14.31 -10.42
C LYS A 168 5.31 -13.43 -11.27
N GLN A 169 4.05 -13.26 -10.88
CA GLN A 169 3.08 -12.41 -11.58
C GLN A 169 3.57 -10.97 -11.64
N ALA A 170 3.99 -10.41 -10.49
CA ALA A 170 4.58 -9.08 -10.43
C ALA A 170 5.86 -8.97 -11.27
N GLU A 171 6.69 -10.02 -11.37
CA GLU A 171 7.89 -9.99 -12.22
C GLU A 171 7.55 -9.94 -13.71
N VAL A 172 6.61 -10.76 -14.17
CA VAL A 172 6.21 -10.76 -15.58
C VAL A 172 5.61 -9.40 -15.94
N PHE A 173 4.76 -8.84 -15.09
CA PHE A 173 4.21 -7.50 -15.27
C PHE A 173 5.31 -6.42 -15.27
N ARG A 174 6.24 -6.48 -14.30
CA ARG A 174 7.39 -5.57 -14.19
C ARG A 174 8.25 -5.59 -15.44
N ALA A 175 8.51 -6.76 -16.02
CA ALA A 175 9.30 -6.91 -17.24
C ALA A 175 8.66 -6.21 -18.46
N VAL A 176 7.32 -6.16 -18.52
CA VAL A 176 6.60 -5.40 -19.55
C VAL A 176 6.86 -3.90 -19.39
N LEU A 177 6.70 -3.38 -18.16
CA LEU A 177 6.73 -1.95 -17.88
C LEU A 177 8.13 -1.35 -17.70
N THR A 178 9.12 -2.13 -17.25
CA THR A 178 10.46 -1.63 -16.96
C THR A 178 11.09 -0.93 -18.17
N GLN A 179 11.94 0.08 -17.96
CA GLN A 179 12.57 0.85 -19.05
C GLN A 179 11.57 1.64 -19.92
N SER A 180 10.37 1.94 -19.42
CA SER A 180 9.44 2.86 -20.10
C SER A 180 9.93 4.31 -19.99
N ASP A 181 9.74 5.07 -21.07
CA ASP A 181 10.07 6.49 -21.13
C ASP A 181 9.12 7.29 -20.24
N ASN A 182 7.82 7.07 -20.40
CA ASN A 182 6.75 7.74 -19.66
C ASN A 182 5.41 6.99 -19.78
N PHE A 183 4.42 7.45 -19.03
CA PHE A 183 3.03 7.03 -19.11
C PHE A 183 2.10 8.23 -19.28
N GLU A 184 1.05 8.06 -20.08
CA GLU A 184 -0.10 8.98 -20.16
C GLU A 184 -1.34 8.29 -19.60
N ILE A 185 -1.96 8.89 -18.58
CA ILE A 185 -3.21 8.42 -17.98
C ILE A 185 -4.32 9.39 -18.35
N THR A 186 -5.33 8.91 -19.05
CA THR A 186 -6.52 9.69 -19.40
C THR A 186 -7.67 9.34 -18.49
N PHE A 187 -8.25 10.36 -17.88
CA PHE A 187 -9.40 10.26 -16.99
C PHE A 187 -10.62 10.90 -17.63
N GLU A 188 -11.77 10.29 -17.42
CA GLU A 188 -13.07 10.79 -17.83
C GLU A 188 -13.96 10.97 -16.60
N THR A 189 -14.61 12.13 -16.52
CA THR A 189 -15.65 12.42 -15.53
C THR A 189 -16.85 13.08 -16.22
N THR A 190 -17.92 13.33 -15.48
CA THR A 190 -19.05 14.13 -15.98
C THR A 190 -18.68 15.60 -16.26
N PHE A 191 -17.50 16.06 -15.79
CA PHE A 191 -17.02 17.43 -15.95
C PHE A 191 -16.04 17.61 -17.11
N GLY A 192 -15.48 16.54 -17.66
CA GLY A 192 -14.55 16.61 -18.78
C GLY A 192 -13.55 15.46 -18.83
N HIS A 193 -12.53 15.66 -19.66
CA HIS A 193 -11.40 14.76 -19.81
C HIS A 193 -10.15 15.41 -19.22
N TYR A 194 -9.32 14.60 -18.57
CA TYR A 194 -8.07 15.03 -17.94
C TYR A 194 -6.97 14.07 -18.38
N THR A 195 -5.75 14.58 -18.54
CA THR A 195 -4.60 13.75 -18.89
C THR A 195 -3.44 14.09 -17.98
N LEU A 196 -2.91 13.06 -17.33
CA LEU A 196 -1.69 13.14 -16.54
C LEU A 196 -0.57 12.43 -17.30
N HIS A 197 0.50 13.16 -17.56
CA HIS A 197 1.75 12.65 -18.10
C HIS A 197 2.75 12.42 -16.96
N ILE A 198 3.40 11.26 -16.92
CA ILE A 198 4.36 10.86 -15.87
C ILE A 198 5.64 10.35 -16.52
N ASP A 199 6.76 11.03 -16.28
CA ASP A 199 8.08 10.65 -16.78
C ASP A 199 8.74 9.62 -15.86
N CYS A 200 9.26 8.54 -16.47
CA CYS A 200 9.92 7.44 -15.75
C CYS A 200 11.40 7.28 -16.10
N GLU A 201 11.91 8.02 -17.09
CA GLU A 201 13.34 8.08 -17.47
C GLU A 201 13.99 6.72 -17.74
N LYS A 202 13.21 5.74 -18.22
CA LYS A 202 13.67 4.36 -18.43
C LYS A 202 14.29 3.75 -17.17
N GLN A 203 13.79 4.11 -15.99
CA GLN A 203 14.22 3.44 -14.76
C GLN A 203 13.86 1.95 -14.79
N GLU A 204 14.57 1.16 -13.98
CA GLU A 204 14.09 -0.17 -13.64
C GLU A 204 12.85 -0.03 -12.77
N ALA A 205 11.72 -0.55 -13.26
CA ALA A 205 10.50 -0.61 -12.46
C ALA A 205 10.74 -1.46 -11.21
N GLN A 206 10.19 -1.02 -10.08
CA GLN A 206 10.21 -1.75 -8.82
C GLN A 206 8.98 -2.67 -8.72
N LYS A 207 9.03 -3.65 -7.81
CA LYS A 207 7.86 -4.47 -7.49
C LYS A 207 7.71 -4.66 -6.00
N SER A 208 6.49 -4.52 -5.51
CA SER A 208 6.10 -4.90 -4.15
C SER A 208 5.52 -6.31 -4.20
N HIS A 209 6.29 -7.29 -3.75
CA HIS A 209 5.95 -8.72 -3.86
C HIS A 209 5.80 -9.44 -2.52
N GLY A 210 5.92 -8.70 -1.41
CA GLY A 210 5.64 -9.20 -0.06
C GLY A 210 6.70 -10.13 0.56
N LEU A 211 7.76 -10.49 -0.16
CA LEU A 211 8.81 -11.37 0.37
C LEU A 211 9.91 -10.57 1.07
N CYS A 212 10.19 -10.90 2.32
CA CYS A 212 11.27 -10.38 3.15
C CYS A 212 12.11 -11.56 3.71
N PRO A 213 12.91 -12.23 2.86
CA PRO A 213 13.65 -13.44 3.24
C PRO A 213 14.71 -13.15 4.31
N ALA A 214 15.17 -14.21 4.97
CA ALA A 214 16.18 -14.10 6.02
C ALA A 214 17.49 -13.44 5.51
N GLY A 215 18.12 -12.66 6.39
CA GLY A 215 19.45 -12.07 6.14
C GLY A 215 19.46 -10.65 5.55
N LYS A 216 18.31 -10.11 5.13
CA LYS A 216 18.18 -8.70 4.69
C LYS A 216 17.09 -8.00 5.52
N PRO A 217 17.44 -7.01 6.35
CA PRO A 217 16.46 -6.18 7.03
C PRO A 217 15.63 -5.41 6.01
N ASP A 218 14.31 -5.61 6.03
CA ASP A 218 13.36 -4.97 5.13
C ASP A 218 11.93 -5.09 5.68
N VAL A 219 11.01 -4.31 5.12
CA VAL A 219 9.59 -4.37 5.47
C VAL A 219 8.74 -4.50 4.21
N ALA A 220 7.80 -5.45 4.24
CA ALA A 220 6.85 -5.68 3.16
C ALA A 220 5.47 -5.04 3.45
N ASN A 221 4.73 -4.67 2.40
CA ASN A 221 3.28 -4.50 2.48
C ASN A 221 2.63 -5.88 2.32
N LEU A 222 1.70 -6.26 3.21
CA LEU A 222 0.89 -7.46 3.06
C LEU A 222 -0.61 -7.10 3.22
N PRO A 223 -1.46 -7.28 2.19
CA PRO A 223 -1.15 -7.92 0.91
C PRO A 223 -0.22 -7.14 -0.01
N ALA A 224 0.45 -7.87 -0.89
CA ALA A 224 1.39 -7.34 -1.87
C ALA A 224 0.88 -7.55 -3.30
N GLY A 225 1.67 -7.12 -4.27
CA GLY A 225 1.44 -7.37 -5.68
C GLY A 225 1.21 -6.07 -6.44
N GLU A 226 2.25 -5.26 -6.52
CA GLU A 226 2.26 -4.09 -7.39
C GLU A 226 3.58 -3.97 -8.15
N VAL A 227 3.55 -3.22 -9.24
CA VAL A 227 4.72 -2.70 -9.92
C VAL A 227 4.62 -1.18 -9.89
N TYR A 228 5.72 -0.52 -9.52
CA TYR A 228 5.71 0.92 -9.33
C TYR A 228 6.98 1.59 -9.86
N PHE A 229 6.86 2.90 -10.03
CA PHE A 229 7.91 3.83 -10.41
C PHE A 229 7.93 4.97 -9.40
N VAL A 230 9.13 5.50 -9.11
CA VAL A 230 9.26 6.84 -8.53
C VAL A 230 9.46 7.80 -9.71
N PRO A 231 8.46 8.64 -10.07
CA PRO A 231 8.55 9.47 -11.26
C PRO A 231 9.70 10.49 -11.19
N SER A 232 10.30 10.81 -12.35
CA SER A 232 11.27 11.91 -12.45
C SER A 232 10.62 13.24 -12.79
N GLY A 233 9.40 13.20 -13.32
CA GLY A 233 8.61 14.37 -13.69
C GLY A 233 7.14 13.99 -13.92
N ALA A 234 6.26 14.99 -13.85
CA ALA A 234 4.86 14.83 -14.20
C ALA A 234 4.26 16.18 -14.62
N SER A 235 3.26 16.15 -15.50
CA SER A 235 2.53 17.35 -15.95
C SER A 235 1.11 17.02 -16.40
N GLY A 236 0.24 18.03 -16.45
CA GLY A 236 -1.15 17.90 -16.88
C GLY A 236 -2.11 18.01 -15.70
N SER A 237 -3.14 17.17 -15.66
CA SER A 237 -4.07 17.16 -14.53
C SER A 237 -4.79 15.82 -14.36
N PHE A 238 -5.29 15.60 -13.16
CA PHE A 238 -6.09 14.43 -12.82
C PHE A 238 -7.24 14.80 -11.88
N PRO A 239 -8.40 14.11 -11.95
CA PRO A 239 -9.48 14.28 -11.00
C PRO A 239 -9.15 13.57 -9.68
N PHE A 240 -9.57 14.17 -8.57
CA PHE A 240 -9.39 13.65 -7.22
C PHE A 240 -10.73 13.64 -6.49
N ARG A 241 -11.00 12.55 -5.76
CA ARG A 241 -12.22 12.38 -4.96
C ARG A 241 -11.87 12.33 -3.47
N TYR A 242 -12.37 13.29 -2.71
CA TYR A 242 -12.29 13.27 -1.25
C TYR A 242 -13.23 12.20 -0.67
N SER A 243 -12.98 11.81 0.58
CA SER A 243 -13.78 10.78 1.28
C SER A 243 -15.28 11.09 1.39
N ASP A 244 -15.68 12.36 1.35
CA ASP A 244 -17.07 12.81 1.37
C ASP A 244 -17.72 12.90 -0.02
N GLY A 245 -16.99 12.54 -1.08
CA GLY A 245 -17.45 12.66 -2.46
C GLY A 245 -17.21 14.02 -3.12
N THR A 246 -16.55 14.97 -2.45
CA THR A 246 -16.08 16.20 -3.10
C THR A 246 -15.11 15.84 -4.24
N LEU A 247 -15.24 16.52 -5.38
CA LEU A 247 -14.39 16.33 -6.55
C LEU A 247 -13.60 17.60 -6.86
N ALA A 248 -12.32 17.41 -7.18
CA ALA A 248 -11.42 18.47 -7.63
C ALA A 248 -10.56 18.00 -8.81
N GLU A 249 -10.17 18.92 -9.68
CA GLU A 249 -9.07 18.73 -10.64
C GLU A 249 -7.76 19.14 -9.96
N MET A 250 -6.79 18.24 -9.89
CA MET A 250 -5.43 18.53 -9.44
C MET A 250 -4.56 18.91 -10.65
N ILE A 251 -4.04 20.13 -10.67
CA ILE A 251 -3.17 20.65 -11.73
C ILE A 251 -1.72 20.33 -11.39
N VAL A 252 -1.03 19.65 -12.28
CA VAL A 252 0.34 19.17 -12.08
C VAL A 252 1.29 19.90 -13.04
N GLU A 253 2.32 20.52 -12.49
CA GLU A 253 3.40 21.18 -13.23
C GLU A 253 4.73 20.84 -12.54
N ASP A 254 5.77 20.56 -13.32
CA ASP A 254 7.12 20.23 -12.84
C ASP A 254 7.13 19.15 -11.74
N GLY A 255 6.34 18.08 -11.92
CA GLY A 255 6.31 16.92 -11.01
C GLY A 255 5.50 17.10 -9.73
N LYS A 256 4.73 18.18 -9.59
CA LYS A 256 3.93 18.43 -8.38
C LYS A 256 2.60 19.11 -8.67
N ILE A 257 1.63 18.88 -7.79
CA ILE A 257 0.36 19.61 -7.80
C ILE A 257 0.62 21.06 -7.43
N THR A 258 0.31 22.00 -8.32
CA THR A 258 0.48 23.45 -8.08
C THR A 258 -0.82 24.11 -7.64
N SER A 259 -1.97 23.55 -8.02
CA SER A 259 -3.28 24.00 -7.57
C SER A 259 -4.34 22.92 -7.76
N ALA A 260 -5.44 23.07 -7.02
CA ALA A 260 -6.65 22.28 -7.17
C ALA A 260 -7.80 23.18 -7.62
N LYS A 261 -8.59 22.75 -8.61
CA LYS A 261 -9.82 23.43 -9.04
C LYS A 261 -11.04 22.66 -8.57
N PHE A 262 -12.01 23.36 -8.04
CA PHE A 262 -13.27 22.76 -7.59
C PHE A 262 -14.10 22.25 -8.77
N LEU A 263 -14.63 21.03 -8.66
CA LEU A 263 -15.56 20.45 -9.63
C LEU A 263 -16.96 20.28 -9.01
N SER A 264 -17.07 19.68 -7.83
CA SER A 264 -18.34 19.51 -7.09
C SER A 264 -18.12 19.17 -5.61
N GLY A 265 -19.15 19.32 -4.78
CA GLY A 265 -19.11 19.02 -3.34
C GLY A 265 -18.77 20.25 -2.48
N ASP A 266 -17.83 20.10 -1.55
CA ASP A 266 -17.40 21.17 -0.63
C ASP A 266 -16.18 21.95 -1.17
N GLU A 267 -16.43 23.15 -1.68
CA GLU A 267 -15.40 24.06 -2.19
C GLU A 267 -14.34 24.42 -1.14
N LYS A 268 -14.72 24.47 0.15
CA LYS A 268 -13.77 24.81 1.23
C LYS A 268 -12.67 23.77 1.38
N LYS A 269 -12.94 22.49 1.07
CA LYS A 269 -11.90 21.46 1.07
C LYS A 269 -10.85 21.71 0.00
N VAL A 270 -11.28 22.18 -1.17
CA VAL A 270 -10.38 22.53 -2.28
C VAL A 270 -9.57 23.78 -1.93
N GLU A 271 -10.19 24.78 -1.31
CA GLU A 271 -9.48 25.95 -0.77
C GLU A 271 -8.44 25.56 0.28
N MET A 272 -8.79 24.66 1.21
CA MET A 272 -7.87 24.14 2.22
C MET A 272 -6.70 23.38 1.57
N ARG A 273 -6.95 22.58 0.54
CA ARG A 273 -5.89 21.90 -0.22
C ARG A 273 -4.95 22.91 -0.89
N ASN A 274 -5.49 23.93 -1.54
CA ASN A 274 -4.67 25.00 -2.14
C ASN A 274 -3.83 25.75 -1.09
N LYS A 275 -4.41 26.00 0.09
CA LYS A 275 -3.66 26.58 1.21
C LYS A 275 -2.52 25.66 1.66
N GLN A 276 -2.77 24.36 1.83
CA GLN A 276 -1.74 23.38 2.19
C GLN A 276 -0.62 23.32 1.14
N LEU A 277 -0.95 23.30 -0.16
CA LEU A 277 0.03 23.29 -1.24
C LEU A 277 0.93 24.54 -1.23
N SER A 278 0.38 25.70 -0.85
CA SER A 278 1.13 26.95 -0.71
C SER A 278 2.03 26.93 0.54
N GLU A 279 1.51 26.43 1.66
CA GLU A 279 2.22 26.37 2.94
C GLU A 279 3.30 25.27 2.98
N ASP A 280 3.09 24.17 2.28
CA ASP A 280 4.00 23.02 2.23
C ASP A 280 3.93 22.33 0.84
N PRO A 281 4.63 22.87 -0.16
CA PRO A 281 4.59 22.36 -1.54
C PRO A 281 5.04 20.91 -1.69
N ALA A 282 5.79 20.37 -0.71
CA ALA A 282 6.22 18.97 -0.73
C ALA A 282 5.04 17.98 -0.67
N THR A 283 3.91 18.40 -0.08
CA THR A 283 2.66 17.61 -0.05
C THR A 283 2.01 17.42 -1.42
N GLY A 284 2.46 18.16 -2.45
CA GLY A 284 1.95 18.05 -3.81
C GLY A 284 2.87 17.27 -4.74
N ILE A 285 4.09 16.92 -4.32
CA ILE A 285 5.07 16.23 -5.19
C ILE A 285 4.54 14.82 -5.50
N ILE A 286 4.53 14.47 -6.78
CA ILE A 286 4.18 13.12 -7.24
C ILE A 286 5.31 12.17 -6.84
N GLY A 287 5.02 11.27 -5.90
CA GLY A 287 5.99 10.37 -5.30
C GLY A 287 6.00 8.96 -5.89
N GLU A 288 4.89 8.53 -6.50
CA GLU A 288 4.73 7.19 -7.05
C GLU A 288 3.76 7.17 -8.22
N LEU A 289 4.04 6.30 -9.18
CA LEU A 289 3.06 5.72 -10.10
C LEU A 289 3.04 4.20 -9.88
N GLY A 290 1.90 3.66 -9.50
CA GLY A 290 1.75 2.23 -9.19
C GLY A 290 0.67 1.53 -10.03
N PHE A 291 0.86 0.23 -10.20
CA PHE A 291 -0.02 -0.67 -10.95
C PHE A 291 -0.27 -1.95 -10.16
N GLY A 292 -1.55 -2.27 -9.93
CA GLY A 292 -1.94 -3.52 -9.31
C GLY A 292 -1.68 -4.71 -10.23
N THR A 293 -1.23 -5.81 -9.64
CA THR A 293 -0.83 -7.02 -10.38
C THR A 293 -1.65 -8.27 -10.03
N GLN A 294 -2.60 -8.18 -9.11
CA GLN A 294 -3.25 -9.33 -8.49
C GLN A 294 -4.74 -9.42 -8.80
N LEU A 295 -5.25 -10.63 -9.00
CA LEU A 295 -6.69 -10.83 -9.16
C LEU A 295 -7.31 -10.95 -7.76
N LEU A 296 -7.81 -9.84 -7.22
CA LEU A 296 -8.34 -9.75 -5.86
C LEU A 296 -9.73 -9.09 -5.85
N PRO A 297 -10.61 -9.44 -4.89
CA PRO A 297 -11.83 -8.69 -4.65
C PRO A 297 -11.50 -7.34 -4.02
N PHE A 298 -12.41 -6.37 -4.17
CA PHE A 298 -12.33 -5.12 -3.42
C PHE A 298 -12.60 -5.38 -1.93
N SER A 299 -11.68 -4.92 -1.09
CA SER A 299 -11.75 -4.96 0.36
C SER A 299 -12.26 -3.66 0.98
N GLY A 300 -12.26 -2.57 0.21
CA GLY A 300 -12.54 -1.22 0.71
C GLY A 300 -11.35 -0.59 1.43
N LYS A 301 -10.14 -1.15 1.28
CA LYS A 301 -8.90 -0.69 1.93
C LYS A 301 -7.77 -0.66 0.90
N ASP A 302 -7.00 0.42 0.94
CA ASP A 302 -6.04 0.75 -0.12
C ASP A 302 -4.95 -0.30 -0.27
N ILE A 303 -4.42 -0.84 0.84
CA ILE A 303 -3.40 -1.89 0.84
C ILE A 303 -3.70 -3.09 -0.07
N GLN A 304 -4.97 -3.47 -0.24
CA GLN A 304 -5.37 -4.54 -1.14
C GLN A 304 -5.88 -3.99 -2.47
N ASP A 305 -6.72 -2.95 -2.41
CA ASP A 305 -7.42 -2.47 -3.59
C ASP A 305 -6.43 -1.88 -4.61
N GLU A 306 -5.32 -1.30 -4.18
CA GLU A 306 -4.23 -0.84 -5.06
C GLU A 306 -3.47 -1.98 -5.74
N LYS A 307 -3.54 -3.19 -5.20
CA LYS A 307 -2.88 -4.38 -5.77
C LYS A 307 -3.73 -5.06 -6.85
N ILE A 308 -4.98 -4.63 -7.06
CA ILE A 308 -5.91 -5.26 -8.00
C ILE A 308 -5.47 -5.03 -9.45
N PHE A 309 -5.43 -6.09 -10.26
CA PHE A 309 -5.08 -6.01 -11.67
C PHE A 309 -6.07 -5.11 -12.44
N GLY A 310 -5.55 -4.06 -13.07
CA GLY A 310 -6.34 -3.03 -13.75
C GLY A 310 -6.51 -1.75 -12.93
N THR A 311 -6.09 -1.71 -11.67
CA THR A 311 -5.93 -0.44 -10.96
C THR A 311 -4.61 0.23 -11.33
N CYS A 312 -4.65 1.55 -11.28
CA CYS A 312 -3.51 2.43 -11.38
C CYS A 312 -3.70 3.50 -10.30
N HIS A 313 -2.63 3.84 -9.60
CA HIS A 313 -2.63 4.91 -8.60
C HIS A 313 -1.46 5.83 -8.80
N VAL A 314 -1.65 7.05 -8.32
CA VAL A 314 -0.61 8.08 -8.22
C VAL A 314 -0.50 8.44 -6.76
N ALA A 315 0.69 8.51 -6.20
CA ALA A 315 0.86 8.95 -4.81
C ALA A 315 1.48 10.33 -4.73
N THR A 316 1.15 11.06 -3.67
CA THR A 316 1.84 12.31 -3.31
C THR A 316 2.59 12.20 -1.99
N GLY A 317 3.64 13.00 -1.84
CA GLY A 317 4.41 13.09 -0.61
C GLY A 317 5.62 12.15 -0.59
N ARG A 318 6.03 11.69 0.60
CA ARG A 318 7.35 11.08 0.81
C ARG A 318 7.55 9.84 -0.07
N SER A 319 8.75 9.68 -0.63
CA SER A 319 9.10 8.60 -1.55
C SER A 319 10.42 7.89 -1.20
N ASP A 320 11.04 8.27 -0.09
CA ASP A 320 12.31 7.73 0.42
C ASP A 320 12.31 6.21 0.59
N HIS A 321 11.21 5.65 1.05
CA HIS A 321 11.04 4.20 1.21
C HIS A 321 10.90 3.43 -0.10
N LEU A 322 10.58 4.13 -1.19
CA LEU A 322 10.45 3.59 -2.55
C LEU A 322 11.74 3.79 -3.38
N GLY A 323 12.78 4.40 -2.79
CA GLY A 323 14.02 4.76 -3.48
C GLY A 323 14.03 6.18 -4.05
N GLY A 324 13.02 7.00 -3.77
CA GLY A 324 12.99 8.41 -4.09
C GLY A 324 13.79 9.28 -3.10
N ASN A 325 13.82 10.59 -3.36
CA ASN A 325 14.61 11.54 -2.57
C ASN A 325 13.75 12.40 -1.62
N LEU A 326 12.42 12.24 -1.62
CA LEU A 326 11.55 13.05 -0.78
C LEU A 326 11.46 12.44 0.63
N THR A 327 12.33 12.90 1.51
CA THR A 327 12.44 12.50 2.92
C THR A 327 11.61 13.42 3.84
N PRO A 328 11.28 12.98 5.07
CA PRO A 328 10.45 13.78 6.00
C PRO A 328 10.98 15.19 6.34
N ASP A 329 12.29 15.41 6.27
CA ASP A 329 12.92 16.71 6.56
C ASP A 329 12.73 17.77 5.46
N LEU A 330 12.23 17.37 4.29
CA LEU A 330 11.92 18.27 3.18
C LEU A 330 10.50 18.84 3.25
N PHE A 331 9.71 18.43 4.24
CA PHE A 331 8.38 18.97 4.53
C PHE A 331 8.48 20.08 5.57
N ASN A 332 7.62 21.09 5.46
CA ASN A 332 7.55 22.16 6.45
C ASN A 332 6.94 21.68 7.78
N SER A 333 6.21 20.57 7.78
CA SER A 333 5.70 19.90 8.97
C SER A 333 5.90 18.39 8.89
N LYS A 334 6.31 17.76 10.00
CA LYS A 334 6.36 16.30 10.10
C LYS A 334 5.01 15.63 9.85
N MET A 335 3.91 16.29 10.23
CA MET A 335 2.55 15.79 10.00
C MET A 335 2.12 15.84 8.53
N ASN A 336 2.90 16.53 7.68
CA ASN A 336 2.67 16.61 6.24
C ASN A 336 3.55 15.60 5.47
N ALA A 337 4.50 14.94 6.12
CA ALA A 337 5.40 13.96 5.51
C ALA A 337 4.70 12.59 5.34
N SER A 338 3.46 12.59 4.86
CA SER A 338 2.71 11.39 4.51
C SER A 338 3.14 10.88 3.13
N HIS A 339 2.75 9.64 2.84
CA HIS A 339 2.66 9.12 1.49
C HIS A 339 1.20 8.74 1.26
N ASP A 340 0.54 9.46 0.34
CA ASP A 340 -0.89 9.38 0.13
C ASP A 340 -1.21 8.83 -1.25
N ASP A 341 -1.69 7.59 -1.29
CA ASP A 341 -2.12 6.90 -2.52
C ASP A 341 -3.47 7.41 -3.02
N ILE A 342 -3.48 7.88 -4.26
CA ILE A 342 -4.68 8.30 -4.99
C ILE A 342 -5.08 7.15 -5.91
N LEU A 343 -5.81 6.20 -5.33
CA LEU A 343 -6.28 5.01 -6.01
C LEU A 343 -7.54 5.27 -6.83
N TYR A 344 -7.49 4.91 -8.12
CA TYR A 344 -8.64 4.88 -9.01
C TYR A 344 -9.19 3.46 -9.15
N ALA A 345 -10.44 3.27 -8.72
CA ALA A 345 -11.14 2.00 -8.85
C ALA A 345 -12.66 2.24 -8.88
N PRO A 346 -13.43 1.42 -9.63
CA PRO A 346 -14.88 1.62 -9.77
C PRO A 346 -15.66 1.80 -8.45
N PRO A 347 -15.44 1.02 -7.37
CA PRO A 347 -16.19 1.22 -6.13
C PRO A 347 -15.67 2.39 -5.28
N LYS A 348 -14.42 2.82 -5.45
CA LYS A 348 -13.78 3.88 -4.66
C LYS A 348 -14.01 5.26 -5.27
N THR A 349 -13.93 5.35 -6.59
CA THR A 349 -14.08 6.58 -7.37
C THR A 349 -15.11 6.40 -8.49
N PRO A 350 -16.39 6.14 -8.17
CA PRO A 350 -17.42 5.83 -9.17
C PRO A 350 -17.70 6.97 -10.16
N GLU A 351 -17.30 8.19 -9.83
CA GLU A 351 -17.44 9.39 -10.66
C GLU A 351 -16.26 9.60 -11.63
N ILE A 352 -15.20 8.78 -11.51
CA ILE A 352 -13.95 8.89 -12.28
C ILE A 352 -13.71 7.58 -13.02
N ASN A 353 -13.62 7.65 -14.34
CA ASN A 353 -13.21 6.55 -15.19
C ASN A 353 -11.73 6.73 -15.60
N VAL A 354 -10.90 5.71 -15.41
CA VAL A 354 -9.57 5.64 -16.04
C VAL A 354 -9.79 5.10 -17.45
N ALA A 355 -10.02 6.02 -18.37
CA ALA A 355 -10.39 5.72 -19.75
C ALA A 355 -9.24 5.04 -20.51
N SER A 356 -8.00 5.46 -20.26
CA SER A 356 -6.81 4.93 -20.93
C SER A 356 -5.56 5.07 -20.06
N VAL A 357 -4.72 4.03 -20.08
CA VAL A 357 -3.33 4.09 -19.61
C VAL A 357 -2.44 3.71 -20.78
N LYS A 358 -1.63 4.66 -21.26
CA LYS A 358 -0.67 4.44 -22.34
C LYS A 358 0.75 4.45 -21.81
N MET A 359 1.49 3.41 -22.18
CA MET A 359 2.91 3.28 -21.95
C MET A 359 3.67 3.74 -23.19
N HIS A 360 4.68 4.60 -23.02
CA HIS A 360 5.60 4.99 -24.07
C HIS A 360 6.96 4.35 -23.80
N LYS A 361 7.42 3.53 -24.75
CA LYS A 361 8.66 2.76 -24.59
C LYS A 361 9.33 2.55 -25.94
N ASN A 362 10.59 2.95 -26.06
CA ASN A 362 11.41 2.76 -27.26
C ASN A 362 10.80 3.36 -28.54
N GLY A 363 10.14 4.51 -28.41
CA GLY A 363 9.50 5.22 -29.53
C GLY A 363 8.13 4.65 -29.95
N SER A 364 7.64 3.61 -29.27
CA SER A 364 6.29 3.08 -29.44
C SER A 364 5.38 3.57 -28.32
N SER A 365 4.11 3.85 -28.64
CA SER A 365 3.05 4.09 -27.67
C SER A 365 2.09 2.90 -27.67
N THR A 366 1.76 2.39 -26.50
CA THR A 366 0.92 1.19 -26.34
C THR A 366 -0.06 1.39 -25.20
N GLU A 367 -1.34 1.23 -25.48
CA GLU A 367 -2.38 1.25 -24.46
C GLU A 367 -2.38 -0.09 -23.72
N ILE A 368 -2.18 -0.04 -22.40
CA ILE A 368 -2.09 -1.23 -21.54
C ILE A 368 -3.39 -1.49 -20.77
N PHE A 369 -4.12 -0.42 -20.44
CA PHE A 369 -5.46 -0.49 -19.88
C PHE A 369 -6.41 0.47 -20.60
N ALA A 370 -7.66 0.04 -20.77
CA ALA A 370 -8.77 0.87 -21.26
C ALA A 370 -10.01 0.60 -20.39
N ASN A 371 -10.58 1.65 -19.79
CA ASN A 371 -11.74 1.55 -18.89
C ASN A 371 -11.56 0.51 -17.76
N TYR A 372 -10.40 0.54 -17.09
CA TYR A 372 -9.99 -0.43 -16.06
C TYR A 372 -9.84 -1.89 -16.54
N GLU A 373 -9.89 -2.16 -17.85
CA GLU A 373 -9.67 -3.49 -18.41
C GLU A 373 -8.31 -3.58 -19.10
N PRO A 374 -7.58 -4.70 -18.97
CA PRO A 374 -6.34 -4.90 -19.70
C PRO A 374 -6.61 -4.99 -21.20
N THR A 375 -5.75 -4.39 -22.02
CA THR A 375 -5.83 -4.57 -23.47
C THR A 375 -5.37 -5.97 -23.87
N SER A 376 -5.80 -6.46 -25.04
CA SER A 376 -5.32 -7.73 -25.58
C SER A 376 -3.80 -7.79 -25.68
N TRP A 377 -3.16 -6.66 -26.00
CA TRP A 377 -1.71 -6.56 -26.04
C TRP A 377 -1.08 -6.86 -24.68
N LEU A 378 -1.60 -6.27 -23.59
CA LEU A 378 -1.08 -6.51 -22.25
C LEU A 378 -1.29 -7.98 -21.84
N LEU A 379 -2.48 -8.53 -22.10
CA LEU A 379 -2.78 -9.94 -21.82
C LEU A 379 -1.83 -10.89 -22.53
N ASP A 380 -1.50 -10.63 -23.79
CA ASP A 380 -0.52 -11.43 -24.53
C ASP A 380 0.86 -11.40 -23.85
N GLN A 381 1.30 -10.23 -23.36
CA GLN A 381 2.60 -10.09 -22.69
C GLN A 381 2.67 -10.85 -21.35
N VAL A 382 1.56 -10.93 -20.61
CA VAL A 382 1.55 -11.50 -19.25
C VAL A 382 0.98 -12.91 -19.17
N SER A 383 0.58 -13.49 -20.30
CA SER A 383 -0.10 -14.79 -20.42
C SER A 383 0.63 -15.99 -19.80
N SER A 384 1.92 -15.88 -19.50
CA SER A 384 2.68 -16.96 -18.86
C SER A 384 2.31 -17.20 -17.39
N GLU A 385 1.83 -16.17 -16.68
CA GLU A 385 1.54 -16.23 -15.24
C GLU A 385 0.12 -15.75 -14.87
N TYR A 386 -0.66 -15.32 -15.86
CA TYR A 386 -2.02 -14.79 -15.68
C TYR A 386 -3.07 -15.66 -16.38
N PRO A 387 -4.24 -15.88 -15.75
CA PRO A 387 -5.36 -16.60 -16.36
C PRO A 387 -6.11 -15.67 -17.34
N VAL A 388 -5.51 -15.43 -18.51
CA VAL A 388 -5.99 -14.45 -19.50
C VAL A 388 -7.40 -14.75 -20.02
N GLU A 389 -7.83 -16.01 -19.96
CA GLU A 389 -9.18 -16.45 -20.32
C GLU A 389 -10.28 -15.82 -19.45
N LYS A 390 -9.95 -15.38 -18.23
CA LYS A 390 -10.90 -14.70 -17.32
C LYS A 390 -11.28 -13.30 -17.81
N PHE A 391 -10.46 -12.69 -18.67
CA PHE A 391 -10.69 -11.33 -19.20
C PHE A 391 -11.41 -11.33 -20.55
N ALA A 392 -11.35 -12.43 -21.30
CA ALA A 392 -11.98 -12.56 -22.62
C ALA A 392 -13.52 -12.69 -22.57
N ALA A 393 -14.10 -12.86 -21.38
CA ALA A 393 -15.54 -13.09 -21.17
C ALA A 393 -16.36 -11.81 -20.98
N VAL A 394 -15.74 -10.62 -20.99
CA VAL A 394 -16.43 -9.34 -20.85
C VAL A 394 -16.65 -8.77 -22.26
N PRO A 395 -17.89 -8.74 -22.79
CA PRO A 395 -18.16 -8.09 -24.06
C PRO A 395 -17.84 -6.60 -23.93
N VAL A 396 -17.10 -6.06 -24.91
CA VAL A 396 -16.84 -4.63 -25.10
C VAL A 396 -18.15 -3.85 -25.22
#